data_AF-A0A6N3UQY2-F1
#
_entry.id   AF-A0A6N3UQY2-F1
#
_cell.length_a   1.000
_cell.length_b   1.000
_cell.length_c   1.000
_cell.angle_alpha   90.00
_cell.angle_beta   90.00
_cell.angle_gamma   90.00
#
_symmetry.space_group_name_H-M   'P 1'
#
loop_
_entity.id
_entity.type
_entity.pdbx_description
1 polymer ?
#
loop_
_entity_poly.entity_id
_entity_poly.type
_entity_poly.pdbx_seq_one_letter_code
_entity_poly.pdbx_strand_id
1 'polypeptide(L)' 'MTGKRMTIHLDEGCIRDLEQLKRRLDAEAGEHAPVFSLPALARHAIRKWCDHVAAPMPRPWEQPASDDANNVEG' A
#
# COMPACT_ATOMS: atom_id res chain seq x y z
N MET A 1 1.55 2.50 -22.66
CA MET A 1 2.33 2.25 -21.42
C MET A 1 2.73 0.79 -21.40
N THR A 2 4.00 0.47 -21.59
CA THR A 2 4.52 -0.91 -21.50
C THR A 2 4.46 -1.37 -20.05
N GLY A 3 3.50 -2.24 -19.73
CA GLY A 3 3.32 -2.76 -18.37
C GLY A 3 4.55 -3.59 -17.97
N LYS A 4 5.37 -3.06 -17.05
CA LYS A 4 6.46 -3.83 -16.44
C LYS A 4 5.83 -4.97 -15.64
N ARG A 5 6.03 -6.21 -16.10
CA ARG A 5 5.55 -7.39 -15.40
C ARG A 5 6.36 -7.55 -14.10
N MET A 6 5.69 -7.43 -12.97
CA MET A 6 6.26 -7.67 -11.65
C MET A 6 5.61 -8.90 -11.03
N THR A 7 6.43 -9.74 -10.43
CA THR A 7 6.00 -10.91 -9.66
C THR A 7 6.30 -10.64 -8.20
N ILE A 8 5.34 -10.90 -7.33
CA ILE A 8 5.50 -10.85 -5.88
C ILE A 8 5.14 -12.22 -5.31
N HIS A 9 5.86 -12.63 -4.27
CA HIS A 9 5.54 -13.84 -3.52
C HIS A 9 4.80 -13.42 -2.25
N LEU A 10 3.63 -14.03 -2.03
CA LEU A 10 2.86 -13.87 -0.81
C LEU A 10 2.99 -15.16 -0.01
N ASP A 11 3.04 -15.04 1.31
CA ASP A 11 2.97 -16.20 2.18
C ASP A 11 1.57 -16.84 2.14
N GLU A 12 1.49 -18.09 2.60
CA GLU A 12 0.24 -18.86 2.58
C GLU A 12 -0.86 -18.21 3.43
N GLY A 13 -0.50 -17.55 4.54
CA GLY A 13 -1.43 -16.82 5.39
C GLY A 13 -2.08 -15.66 4.64
N CYS A 14 -1.27 -14.81 4.01
CA CYS A 14 -1.75 -13.72 3.17
C CYS A 14 -2.68 -14.20 2.04
N ILE A 15 -2.36 -15.32 1.40
CA ILE A 15 -3.23 -15.89 0.35
C ILE A 15 -4.59 -16.29 0.93
N ARG A 16 -4.62 -16.97 2.08
CA ARG A 16 -5.86 -17.38 2.75
C ARG A 16 -6.72 -16.17 3.15
N ASP A 17 -6.10 -15.12 3.67
CA ASP A 17 -6.80 -13.89 4.07
C ASP A 17 -7.40 -13.17 2.85
N LEU A 18 -6.66 -13.10 1.74
CA LEU A 18 -7.15 -12.54 0.48
C LEU A 18 -8.33 -13.35 -0.09
N GLU A 19 -8.29 -14.68 -0.02
CA GLU A 19 -9.41 -15.52 -0.43
C GLU A 19 -10.65 -15.30 0.45
N GLN A 20 -10.47 -15.20 1.76
CA GLN A 20 -11.57 -14.93 2.67
C GLN A 20 -12.19 -13.55 2.42
N LEU A 21 -11.35 -12.53 2.21
CA LEU A 21 -11.80 -11.19 1.86
C LEU A 21 -12.56 -11.20 0.53
N LYS A 22 -12.05 -11.90 -0.49
CA LYS A 22 -12.74 -12.03 -1.78
C LYS A 22 -14.14 -12.62 -1.60
N ARG A 23 -14.30 -13.69 -0.82
CA ARG A 23 -15.61 -14.31 -0.58
C ARG A 23 -16.61 -13.36 0.08
N ARG A 24 -16.15 -12.52 1.02
CA ARG A 24 -17.01 -11.50 1.67
C ARG A 24 -17.45 -10.44 0.66
N LEU A 25 -16.50 -9.93 -0.14
CA LEU A 25 -16.80 -8.97 -1.19
C LEU A 25 -17.74 -9.56 -2.25
N ASP A 26 -17.54 -10.80 -2.66
CA ASP A 26 -18.41 -11.50 -3.61
C ASP A 26 -19.83 -11.71 -3.03
N ALA A 27 -19.96 -11.90 -1.72
CA ALA A 27 -21.27 -12.06 -1.07
C ALA A 27 -22.04 -10.72 -0.93
N GLU A 28 -21.30 -9.61 -0.75
CA GLU A 28 -21.87 -8.25 -0.70
C GLU A 28 -22.13 -7.67 -2.11
N ALA A 29 -21.34 -8.10 -3.07
CA ALA A 29 -21.51 -7.85 -4.50
C ALA A 29 -22.75 -8.59 -5.00
N GLY A 30 -23.89 -7.89 -5.08
CA GLY A 30 -25.10 -8.43 -5.73
C GLY A 30 -24.85 -8.86 -7.19
N GLU A 31 -25.87 -9.38 -7.87
CA GLU A 31 -25.79 -10.04 -9.20
C GLU A 31 -25.05 -9.28 -10.33
N HIS A 32 -24.73 -7.99 -10.16
CA HIS A 32 -24.13 -7.15 -11.20
C HIS A 32 -22.76 -6.57 -10.84
N ALA A 33 -22.17 -6.94 -9.71
CA ALA A 33 -20.88 -6.39 -9.32
C ALA A 33 -19.69 -7.16 -9.96
N PRO A 34 -18.65 -6.44 -10.42
CA PRO A 34 -17.50 -7.05 -11.08
C PRO A 34 -16.72 -7.95 -10.11
N VAL A 35 -16.61 -9.23 -10.46
CA VAL A 35 -15.87 -10.22 -9.66
C VAL A 35 -14.38 -9.93 -9.75
N PHE A 36 -13.74 -9.57 -8.63
CA PHE A 36 -12.30 -9.38 -8.59
C PHE A 36 -11.60 -10.73 -8.68
N SER A 37 -10.63 -10.87 -9.59
CA SER A 37 -9.68 -11.99 -9.50
C SER A 37 -8.76 -11.81 -8.28
N LEU A 38 -8.29 -12.91 -7.69
CA LEU A 38 -7.38 -12.86 -6.54
C LEU A 38 -6.14 -11.98 -6.81
N PRO A 39 -5.49 -12.02 -7.99
CA PRO A 39 -4.38 -11.11 -8.29
C PRO A 39 -4.79 -9.64 -8.40
N ALA A 40 -6.01 -9.35 -8.86
CA ALA A 40 -6.52 -7.98 -8.89
C ALA A 40 -6.78 -7.44 -7.48
N LEU A 41 -7.38 -8.27 -6.61
CA LEU A 41 -7.60 -7.94 -5.20
C LEU A 41 -6.28 -7.70 -4.47
N ALA A 42 -5.29 -8.57 -4.66
CA ALA A 42 -3.96 -8.43 -4.05
C ALA A 42 -3.28 -7.11 -4.45
N ARG A 43 -3.29 -6.76 -5.75
CA ARG A 43 -2.75 -5.48 -6.23
C ARG A 43 -3.45 -4.28 -5.59
N HIS A 44 -4.76 -4.35 -5.43
CA HIS A 44 -5.54 -3.26 -4.85
C HIS A 44 -5.24 -3.09 -3.35
N ALA A 45 -5.15 -4.20 -2.61
CA ALA A 45 -4.80 -4.20 -1.20
C ALA A 45 -3.40 -3.60 -0.96
N ILE A 46 -2.41 -4.01 -1.76
CA ILE A 46 -1.04 -3.48 -1.68
C ILE A 46 -1.04 -1.99 -1.96
N ARG A 47 -1.72 -1.54 -3.02
CA ARG A 47 -1.78 -0.12 -3.35
C ARG A 47 -2.41 0.69 -2.22
N LYS A 48 -3.55 0.25 -1.69
CA LYS A 48 -4.24 0.92 -0.57
C LYS A 48 -3.36 0.96 0.69
N TRP A 49 -2.61 -0.10 0.95
CA TRP A 49 -1.67 -0.14 2.06
C TRP A 49 -0.51 0.84 1.84
N CYS A 50 0.09 0.87 0.64
CA CYS A 50 1.11 1.85 0.30
C CYS A 50 0.59 3.29 0.42
N ASP A 51 -0.63 3.58 -0.04
CA ASP A 51 -1.25 4.90 0.08
C ASP A 51 -1.50 5.28 1.56
N HIS A 52 -1.79 4.30 2.42
CA HIS A 52 -1.99 4.51 3.86
C HIS A 52 -0.67 4.70 4.63
N VAL A 53 0.37 3.94 4.27
CA VAL A 53 1.68 3.96 4.94
C VAL A 53 2.58 5.07 4.42
N ALA A 54 2.35 5.56 3.20
CA ALA A 54 3.03 6.74 2.70
C ALA A 54 2.68 7.92 3.62
N ALA A 55 3.58 8.21 4.57
CA ALA A 55 3.51 9.43 5.34
C ALA A 55 3.41 10.61 4.35
N PRO A 56 2.51 11.58 4.58
CA PRO A 56 2.54 12.81 3.79
C PRO A 56 3.96 13.36 3.90
N MET A 57 4.61 13.57 2.74
CA MET A 57 5.98 14.09 2.74
C MET A 57 5.98 15.39 3.55
N PRO A 58 6.79 15.49 4.62
CA PRO A 58 6.89 16.76 5.35
C PRO A 58 7.29 17.80 4.34
N ARG A 59 6.54 18.91 4.29
CA ARG A 59 6.84 19.93 3.31
C ARG A 59 8.24 20.47 3.60
N PRO A 60 9.02 20.88 2.59
CA PRO A 60 10.41 21.30 2.79
C PRO A 60 10.60 22.41 3.86
N TRP A 61 9.56 23.19 4.16
CA TRP A 61 9.54 24.24 5.17
C TRP A 61 9.08 23.78 6.58
N GLU A 62 8.71 22.51 6.75
CA GLU A 62 8.36 21.88 8.04
C GLU A 62 9.55 21.12 8.65
N GLN A 63 10.71 21.11 8.00
CA GLN A 63 11.94 20.69 8.67
C GLN A 63 12.28 21.77 9.70
N PRO A 64 12.35 21.45 11.01
CA PRO A 64 13.02 22.34 11.94
C PRO A 64 14.42 22.53 11.36
N ALA A 65 14.84 23.79 11.20
CA ALA A 65 16.22 24.11 10.89
C ALA A 65 17.06 23.24 11.83
N SER A 66 17.82 22.31 11.26
CA SER A 66 18.85 21.65 12.03
C SER A 66 19.75 22.79 12.45
N ASP A 67 19.69 23.16 13.73
CA ASP A 67 20.62 24.09 14.33
C ASP A 67 22.00 23.48 14.12
N ASP A 68 22.62 23.95 13.06
CA ASP A 68 23.94 23.56 12.61
C ASP A 68 24.96 24.08 13.63
N ALA A 69 26.06 23.34 13.73
CA ALA A 69 27.33 23.77 14.28
C ALA A 69 27.42 24.01 15.80
N ASN A 70 27.77 22.91 16.46
CA ASN A 70 28.86 22.87 17.43
C ASN A 70 30.06 23.78 17.01
N ASN A 71 30.74 24.40 17.99
CA ASN A 71 32.01 25.18 17.92
C ASN A 71 31.81 26.72 17.76
N VAL A 72 32.30 27.61 18.63
CA VAL A 72 33.73 27.93 18.90
C VAL A 72 33.88 28.81 20.18
N GLU A 73 34.91 28.51 21.01
CA GLU A 73 35.64 29.34 22.01
C GLU A 73 34.85 29.85 23.25
N GLY A 74 35.40 29.98 24.46
CA GLY A 74 36.76 30.00 25.00
C GLY A 74 36.69 30.69 26.37
#